data_AF-A0A965NMT4-F1
#
_entry.id   AF-A0A965NMT4-F1
#
_cell.length_a   1.000
_cell.length_b   1.000
_cell.length_c   1.000
_cell.angle_alpha   90.00
_cell.angle_beta   90.00
_cell.angle_gamma   90.00
#
_symmetry.space_group_name_H-M   'P 1'
#
loop_
_entity.id
_entity.type
_entity.pdbx_description
1 polymer ?
#
loop_
_entity_poly.entity_id
_entity_poly.type
_entity_poly.pdbx_seq_one_letter_code
_entity_poly.pdbx_strand_id
1 'polypeptide(L)'
;MLVGVLILGAGALAESSWRRIRPNIPEIGRKELEPTLGQGVLLGVLGGLRTVVADIAWIRSYVFWERRDRPGCEALMRTACTLDPHARYFWENAGLRIGLDMAHWEIRRRGGYAKVPAETQDRLFRQYGQRGLDVLEEGMAHARNRTSLLLAAGFLAEGKLKDLRLAADYYRQAAEAPDAPWYAARICADFEWGDGRKAEAYRWYRHYWETRMRSKEDGFPEDLIRLRKMESELFLGILQRIPRQAWER
;
A
#
# COMPACT_ATOMS: atom_id res chain seq x y z
N MET A 1 -7.30 20.06 36.25
CA MET A 1 -6.78 19.06 37.21
C MET A 1 -7.55 17.73 37.24
N LEU A 2 -8.81 17.64 36.80
CA LEU A 2 -9.58 16.38 36.82
C LEU A 2 -9.20 15.33 35.75
N VAL A 3 -8.65 15.74 34.60
CA VAL A 3 -8.26 14.81 33.52
C VAL A 3 -6.96 14.06 33.85
N GLY A 4 -6.01 14.69 34.55
CA GLY A 4 -4.74 14.06 34.94
C GLY A 4 -4.90 12.95 35.99
N VAL A 5 -5.88 13.09 36.89
CA VAL A 5 -6.19 12.09 37.92
C VAL A 5 -6.84 10.84 37.31
N LEU A 6 -7.66 11.00 36.26
CA LEU A 6 -8.29 9.87 35.54
C LEU A 6 -7.28 9.05 34.74
N ILE A 7 -6.29 9.70 34.11
CA ILE A 7 -5.25 9.01 33.32
C ILE A 7 -4.27 8.26 34.22
N LEU A 8 -3.86 8.85 35.36
CA LEU A 8 -2.99 8.19 36.33
C LEU A 8 -3.71 7.05 37.06
N GLY A 9 -5.00 7.22 37.38
CA GLY A 9 -5.83 6.16 37.96
C GLY A 9 -6.00 4.97 37.02
N ALA A 10 -6.24 5.22 35.73
CA ALA A 10 -6.33 4.17 34.71
C ALA A 10 -4.99 3.44 34.51
N GLY A 11 -3.86 4.17 34.55
CA GLY A 11 -2.52 3.57 34.45
C GLY A 11 -2.20 2.63 35.63
N ALA A 12 -2.49 3.05 36.86
CA ALA A 12 -2.25 2.23 38.05
C ALA A 12 -3.18 1.00 38.13
N LEU A 13 -4.44 1.15 37.69
CA LEU A 13 -5.39 0.04 37.59
C LEU A 13 -5.00 -0.96 36.50
N ALA A 14 -4.49 -0.47 35.35
CA ALA A 14 -3.97 -1.32 34.29
C ALA A 14 -2.74 -2.10 34.75
N GLU A 15 -1.80 -1.44 35.43
CA GLU A 15 -0.55 -2.07 35.88
C GLU A 15 -0.77 -3.11 36.99
N SER A 16 -1.67 -2.83 37.93
CA SER A 16 -2.06 -3.80 38.97
C SER A 16 -2.82 -4.99 38.40
N SER A 17 -3.72 -4.75 37.42
CA SER A 17 -4.40 -5.82 36.69
C SER A 17 -3.41 -6.66 35.89
N TRP A 18 -2.43 -6.02 35.24
CA TRP A 18 -1.40 -6.69 34.45
C TRP A 18 -0.48 -7.55 35.31
N ARG A 19 -0.07 -7.08 36.50
CA ARG A 19 0.72 -7.89 37.45
C ARG A 19 -0.05 -9.11 37.98
N ARG A 20 -1.38 -9.03 38.07
CA ARG A 20 -2.24 -10.13 38.51
C ARG A 20 -2.45 -11.20 37.44
N ILE A 21 -2.49 -10.77 36.18
CA ILE A 21 -2.78 -11.64 35.04
C ILE A 21 -1.50 -12.28 34.48
N ARG A 22 -0.35 -11.58 34.53
CA ARG A 22 0.96 -12.05 34.04
C ARG A 22 1.40 -13.44 34.53
N PRO A 23 1.18 -13.86 35.78
CA PRO A 23 1.53 -15.21 36.24
C PRO A 23 0.63 -16.32 35.66
N ASN A 24 -0.56 -15.94 35.17
CA ASN A 24 -1.59 -16.86 34.67
C ASN A 24 -1.71 -16.80 33.13
N ILE A 25 -0.98 -15.92 32.45
CA ILE A 25 -0.87 -15.93 31.00
C ILE A 25 0.10 -17.05 30.64
N PRO A 26 -0.33 -18.13 29.96
CA PRO A 26 0.59 -19.11 29.46
C PRO A 26 1.59 -18.39 28.54
N GLU A 27 2.89 -18.54 28.80
CA GLU A 27 3.91 -18.10 27.86
C GLU A 27 3.73 -18.93 26.59
N ILE A 28 2.98 -18.41 25.63
CA ILE A 28 2.74 -19.10 24.36
C ILE A 28 4.10 -19.25 23.67
N GLY A 29 4.68 -20.43 23.82
CA GLY A 29 5.96 -20.76 23.25
C GLY A 29 5.84 -20.83 21.73
N ARG A 30 6.95 -20.55 21.04
CA ARG A 30 7.04 -20.65 19.57
C ARG A 30 6.52 -22.00 19.02
N LYS A 31 6.63 -23.09 19.80
CA LYS A 31 6.13 -24.44 19.50
C LYS A 31 4.61 -24.62 19.66
N GLU A 32 3.93 -23.76 20.41
CA GLU A 32 2.46 -23.80 20.59
C GLU A 32 1.72 -22.97 19.53
N LEU A 33 2.43 -22.09 18.83
CA LEU A 33 1.91 -21.35 17.66
C LEU A 33 1.94 -22.20 16.39
N GLU A 34 2.85 -23.18 16.30
CA GLU A 34 3.01 -24.06 15.13
C GLU A 34 1.77 -24.92 14.79
N PRO A 35 0.99 -25.47 15.75
CA PRO A 35 -0.22 -26.24 15.44
C PRO A 35 -1.47 -25.36 15.23
N THR A 36 -1.40 -24.07 15.58
CA THR A 36 -2.59 -23.18 15.65
C THR A 36 -2.80 -22.38 14.35
N LEU A 37 -1.91 -22.54 13.36
CA LEU A 37 -2.00 -21.94 12.02
C LEU A 37 -2.96 -22.70 11.09
N GLY A 38 -4.12 -23.11 11.60
CA GLY A 38 -5.25 -23.57 10.81
C GLY A 38 -6.29 -22.46 10.71
N GLN A 39 -6.66 -22.07 9.49
CA GLN A 39 -7.67 -21.02 9.20
C GLN A 39 -9.02 -21.22 9.94
N GLY A 40 -9.35 -22.44 10.38
CA GLY A 40 -10.61 -22.77 11.07
C GLY A 40 -10.59 -22.67 12.61
N VAL A 41 -9.44 -22.79 13.28
CA VAL A 41 -9.39 -22.87 14.76
C VAL A 41 -9.37 -21.49 15.41
N LEU A 42 -8.78 -20.50 14.75
CA LEU A 42 -8.76 -19.10 15.21
C LEU A 42 -10.15 -18.44 15.20
N LEU A 43 -11.07 -18.91 14.37
CA LEU A 43 -12.44 -18.37 14.27
C LEU A 43 -13.31 -18.70 15.49
N GLY A 44 -13.09 -19.84 16.15
CA GLY A 44 -13.90 -20.28 17.29
C GLY A 44 -13.40 -19.80 18.65
N VAL A 45 -12.08 -19.68 18.83
CA VAL A 45 -11.46 -19.45 20.16
C VAL A 45 -11.37 -17.97 20.52
N LEU A 46 -11.19 -17.08 19.54
CA LEU A 46 -10.98 -15.66 19.81
C LEU A 46 -12.25 -14.80 19.70
N GLY A 47 -13.32 -15.29 19.04
CA GLY A 47 -14.56 -14.52 18.85
C GLY A 47 -14.31 -13.08 18.39
N GLY A 48 -14.83 -12.10 19.12
CA GLY A 48 -14.64 -10.66 18.87
C GLY A 48 -13.25 -10.11 19.20
N LEU A 49 -12.36 -10.88 19.84
CA LEU A 49 -11.01 -10.43 20.21
C LEU A 49 -9.99 -10.56 19.07
N ARG A 50 -10.36 -11.16 17.93
CA ARG A 50 -9.46 -11.33 16.78
C ARG A 50 -8.82 -10.01 16.32
N THR A 51 -9.57 -8.92 16.38
CA THR A 51 -9.10 -7.57 16.00
C THR A 51 -8.06 -7.05 17.00
N VAL A 52 -8.29 -7.26 18.30
CA VAL A 52 -7.31 -6.93 19.36
C VAL A 52 -6.02 -7.74 19.20
N VAL A 53 -6.13 -9.03 18.89
CA VAL A 53 -4.95 -9.86 18.63
C VAL A 53 -4.24 -9.44 17.35
N ALA A 54 -4.97 -9.01 16.31
CA ALA A 54 -4.40 -8.44 15.10
C ALA A 54 -3.60 -7.16 15.41
N ASP A 55 -4.13 -6.26 16.23
CA ASP A 55 -3.44 -5.04 16.68
C ASP A 55 -2.15 -5.38 17.47
N ILE A 56 -2.22 -6.35 18.38
CA ILE A 56 -1.03 -6.81 19.14
C ILE A 56 0.02 -7.40 18.20
N ALA A 57 -0.39 -8.25 17.25
CA ALA A 57 0.50 -8.82 16.24
C ALA A 57 1.17 -7.71 15.41
N TRP A 58 0.39 -6.70 15.01
CA TRP A 58 0.89 -5.54 14.28
C TRP A 58 1.92 -4.74 15.08
N ILE A 59 1.60 -4.35 16.32
CA ILE A 59 2.53 -3.63 17.21
C ILE A 59 3.80 -4.45 17.41
N ARG A 60 3.67 -5.76 17.62
CA ARG A 60 4.84 -6.64 17.78
C ARG A 60 5.66 -6.72 16.50
N SER A 61 5.04 -6.73 15.32
CA SER A 61 5.76 -6.72 14.04
C SER A 61 6.66 -5.49 13.89
N TYR A 62 6.25 -4.35 14.46
CA TYR A 62 7.06 -3.12 14.44
C TYR A 62 8.34 -3.27 15.25
N VAL A 63 8.30 -3.97 16.39
CA VAL A 63 9.52 -4.29 17.16
C VAL A 63 10.51 -5.12 16.34
N PHE A 64 10.02 -6.07 15.54
CA PHE A 64 10.87 -6.85 14.63
C PHE A 64 11.34 -6.02 13.43
N TRP A 65 10.51 -5.09 12.95
CA TRP A 65 10.86 -4.14 11.90
C TRP A 65 12.05 -3.26 12.31
N GLU A 66 12.02 -2.69 13.52
CA GLU A 66 13.12 -1.88 14.07
C GLU A 66 14.43 -2.67 14.18
N ARG A 67 14.33 -3.94 14.56
CA ARG A 67 15.47 -4.89 14.63
C ARG A 67 15.91 -5.39 13.26
N ARG A 68 15.19 -5.03 12.19
CA ARG A 68 15.41 -5.49 10.81
C ARG A 68 15.35 -7.02 10.68
N ASP A 69 14.58 -7.67 11.55
CA ASP A 69 14.30 -9.10 11.51
C ASP A 69 13.19 -9.36 10.46
N ARG A 70 13.60 -9.63 9.22
CA ARG A 70 12.64 -9.81 8.10
C ARG A 70 11.65 -10.95 8.37
N PRO A 71 12.08 -12.20 8.70
CA PRO A 71 11.13 -13.28 8.88
C PRO A 71 10.14 -13.03 10.02
N GLY A 72 10.61 -12.51 11.17
CA GLY A 72 9.73 -12.22 12.30
C GLY A 72 8.75 -11.07 12.03
N CYS A 73 9.23 -10.02 11.36
CA CYS A 73 8.41 -8.88 10.97
C CYS A 73 7.30 -9.29 9.99
N GLU A 74 7.67 -9.98 8.92
CA GLU A 74 6.71 -10.41 7.89
C GLU A 74 5.66 -11.36 8.45
N ALA A 75 6.08 -12.37 9.23
CA ALA A 75 5.16 -13.34 9.81
C ALA A 75 4.07 -12.66 10.64
N LEU A 76 4.43 -11.69 11.49
CA LEU A 76 3.46 -10.99 12.33
C LEU A 76 2.58 -10.00 11.56
N MET A 77 3.12 -9.33 10.54
CA MET A 77 2.30 -8.51 9.64
C MET A 77 1.25 -9.35 8.91
N ARG A 78 1.64 -10.53 8.40
CA ARG A 78 0.73 -11.48 7.73
C ARG A 78 -0.30 -12.05 8.70
N THR A 79 0.09 -12.33 9.95
CA THR A 79 -0.83 -12.73 11.02
C THR A 79 -1.88 -11.65 11.29
N ALA A 80 -1.48 -10.38 11.39
CA ALA A 80 -2.43 -9.28 11.56
C ALA A 80 -3.44 -9.19 10.41
N CYS A 81 -2.96 -9.30 9.16
CA CYS A 81 -3.82 -9.34 7.96
C CYS A 81 -4.81 -10.51 8.00
N THR A 82 -4.38 -11.69 8.46
CA THR A 82 -5.21 -12.89 8.54
C THR A 82 -6.27 -12.78 9.64
N LEU A 83 -5.91 -12.19 10.79
CA LEU A 83 -6.80 -12.04 11.94
C LEU A 83 -7.86 -10.94 11.73
N ASP A 84 -7.52 -9.89 10.99
CA ASP A 84 -8.48 -8.86 10.57
C ASP A 84 -8.38 -8.53 9.07
N PRO A 85 -8.93 -9.38 8.19
CA PRO A 85 -8.79 -9.23 6.74
C PRO A 85 -9.50 -7.99 6.19
N HIS A 86 -10.44 -7.40 6.93
CA HIS A 86 -11.12 -6.16 6.51
C HIS A 86 -10.34 -4.89 6.87
N ALA A 87 -9.27 -4.99 7.68
CA ALA A 87 -8.40 -3.88 8.00
C ALA A 87 -7.45 -3.59 6.83
N ARG A 88 -7.92 -2.76 5.87
CA ARG A 88 -7.12 -2.23 4.74
C ARG A 88 -5.72 -1.76 5.17
N TYR A 89 -5.63 -1.12 6.33
CA TYR A 89 -4.39 -0.58 6.88
C TYR A 89 -3.29 -1.66 7.02
N PHE A 90 -3.64 -2.87 7.50
CA PHE A 90 -2.65 -3.95 7.66
C PHE A 90 -2.13 -4.43 6.32
N TRP A 91 -3.01 -4.66 5.34
CA TRP A 91 -2.63 -5.08 4.00
C TRP A 91 -1.71 -4.07 3.30
N GLU A 92 -2.12 -2.80 3.30
CA GLU A 92 -1.37 -1.72 2.66
C GLU A 92 0.03 -1.60 3.24
N ASN A 93 0.12 -1.51 4.57
CA ASN A 93 1.40 -1.33 5.22
C ASN A 93 2.24 -2.60 5.18
N ALA A 94 1.67 -3.81 5.27
CA ALA A 94 2.43 -5.05 5.14
C ALA A 94 3.07 -5.12 3.74
N GLY A 95 2.28 -4.91 2.68
CA GLY A 95 2.78 -4.90 1.31
C GLY A 95 3.90 -3.89 1.08
N LEU A 96 3.69 -2.63 1.51
CA LEU A 96 4.69 -1.57 1.38
C LEU A 96 5.96 -1.87 2.19
N ARG A 97 5.86 -2.34 3.44
CA ARG A 97 7.04 -2.63 4.29
C ARG A 97 7.85 -3.80 3.73
N ILE A 98 7.18 -4.86 3.28
CA ILE A 98 7.83 -6.00 2.62
C ILE A 98 8.53 -5.54 1.34
N GLY A 99 7.82 -4.84 0.45
CA GLY A 99 8.31 -4.43 -0.86
C GLY A 99 9.39 -3.35 -0.82
N LEU A 100 9.33 -2.43 0.14
CA LEU A 100 10.25 -1.30 0.22
C LEU A 100 11.48 -1.62 1.06
N ASP A 101 11.32 -2.22 2.25
CA ASP A 101 12.38 -2.21 3.26
C ASP A 101 13.28 -3.47 3.20
N MET A 102 12.69 -4.64 2.97
CA MET A 102 13.37 -5.91 3.22
C MET A 102 14.53 -6.19 2.25
N ALA A 103 14.45 -5.70 1.01
CA ALA A 103 15.55 -5.77 0.06
C ALA A 103 16.79 -5.01 0.57
N HIS A 104 16.59 -3.79 1.10
CA HIS A 104 17.67 -2.99 1.68
C HIS A 104 18.32 -3.71 2.87
N TRP A 105 17.53 -4.39 3.70
CA TRP A 105 18.02 -5.09 4.87
C TRP A 105 18.85 -6.31 4.48
N GLU A 106 18.41 -7.05 3.46
CA GLU A 106 19.15 -8.19 2.94
C GLU A 106 20.47 -7.76 2.29
N ILE A 107 20.48 -6.67 1.53
CA ILE A 107 21.71 -6.12 0.95
C ILE A 107 22.70 -5.71 2.05
N ARG A 108 22.23 -5.03 3.10
CA ARG A 108 23.07 -4.68 4.26
C ARG A 108 23.63 -5.91 4.98
N ARG A 109 22.80 -6.93 5.19
CA ARG A 109 23.22 -8.20 5.80
C ARG A 109 24.32 -8.90 4.98
N ARG A 110 24.28 -8.78 3.64
CA ARG A 110 25.29 -9.32 2.71
C ARG A 110 26.56 -8.45 2.59
N GLY A 111 26.73 -7.46 3.45
CA GLY A 111 27.92 -6.59 3.45
C GLY A 111 27.73 -5.24 2.78
N GLY A 112 26.50 -4.90 2.37
CA GLY A 112 26.13 -3.57 1.87
C GLY A 112 26.24 -3.40 0.35
N TYR A 113 25.76 -2.25 -0.13
CA TYR A 113 25.63 -1.93 -1.55
C TYR A 113 26.95 -2.00 -2.34
N ALA A 114 28.08 -1.70 -1.69
CA ALA A 114 29.39 -1.79 -2.33
C ALA A 114 29.87 -3.23 -2.56
N LYS A 115 29.41 -4.19 -1.76
CA LYS A 115 29.86 -5.59 -1.81
C LYS A 115 28.89 -6.51 -2.56
N VAL A 116 27.62 -6.15 -2.62
CA VAL A 116 26.59 -6.95 -3.31
C VAL A 116 26.56 -6.55 -4.79
N PRO A 117 26.74 -7.48 -5.75
CA PRO A 117 26.67 -7.16 -7.17
C PRO A 117 25.32 -6.54 -7.57
N ALA A 118 25.32 -5.59 -8.50
CA ALA A 118 24.11 -4.87 -8.95
C ALA A 118 22.98 -5.81 -9.38
N GLU A 119 23.30 -6.87 -10.14
CA GLU A 119 22.33 -7.88 -10.56
C GLU A 119 21.65 -8.57 -9.36
N THR A 120 22.41 -8.85 -8.30
CA THR A 120 21.84 -9.43 -7.07
C THR A 120 20.98 -8.42 -6.33
N GLN A 121 21.33 -7.13 -6.34
CA GLN A 121 20.50 -6.08 -5.76
C GLN A 121 19.17 -5.97 -6.51
N ASP A 122 19.20 -5.89 -7.86
CA ASP A 122 18.00 -5.84 -8.69
C ASP A 122 17.11 -7.07 -8.49
N ARG A 123 17.71 -8.27 -8.43
CA ARG A 123 16.96 -9.50 -8.13
C ARG A 123 16.28 -9.44 -6.76
N LEU A 124 16.95 -8.92 -5.74
CA LEU A 124 16.36 -8.77 -4.40
C LEU A 124 15.23 -7.73 -4.40
N PHE A 125 15.40 -6.61 -5.09
CA PHE A 125 14.33 -5.60 -5.20
C PHE A 125 13.11 -6.15 -5.93
N ARG A 126 13.28 -6.88 -7.04
CA ARG A 126 12.14 -7.53 -7.71
C ARG A 126 11.49 -8.59 -6.83
N GLN A 127 12.28 -9.44 -6.17
CA GLN A 127 11.75 -10.49 -5.30
C GLN A 127 10.90 -9.93 -4.17
N TYR A 128 11.39 -8.91 -3.46
CA TYR A 128 10.64 -8.30 -2.36
C TYR A 128 9.49 -7.42 -2.87
N GLY A 129 9.68 -6.71 -3.99
CA GLY A 129 8.63 -5.97 -4.67
C GLY A 129 7.45 -6.87 -5.01
N GLN A 130 7.71 -8.05 -5.60
CA GLN A 130 6.67 -9.02 -5.94
C GLN A 130 5.96 -9.53 -4.69
N ARG A 131 6.71 -9.91 -3.64
CA ARG A 131 6.09 -10.35 -2.38
C ARG A 131 5.20 -9.28 -1.75
N GLY A 132 5.64 -8.01 -1.79
CA GLY A 132 4.83 -6.89 -1.33
C GLY A 132 3.55 -6.74 -2.15
N LEU A 133 3.66 -6.91 -3.48
CA LEU A 133 2.53 -6.89 -4.39
C LEU A 133 1.54 -8.02 -4.10
N ASP A 134 2.02 -9.25 -3.91
CA ASP A 134 1.19 -10.42 -3.57
C ASP A 134 0.33 -10.15 -2.30
N VAL A 135 0.91 -9.49 -1.29
CA VAL A 135 0.17 -9.10 -0.08
C VAL A 135 -0.92 -8.06 -0.39
N LEU A 136 -0.63 -7.09 -1.24
CA LEU A 136 -1.61 -6.05 -1.62
C LEU A 136 -2.78 -6.66 -2.40
N GLU A 137 -2.50 -7.54 -3.36
CA GLU A 137 -3.51 -8.23 -4.15
C GLU A 137 -4.39 -9.15 -3.30
N GLU A 138 -3.80 -9.89 -2.35
CA GLU A 138 -4.57 -10.64 -1.36
C GLU A 138 -5.50 -9.73 -0.55
N GLY A 139 -4.99 -8.58 -0.11
CA GLY A 139 -5.81 -7.58 0.59
C GLY A 139 -6.96 -7.03 -0.25
N MET A 140 -6.79 -6.87 -1.56
CA MET A 140 -7.86 -6.42 -2.47
C MET A 140 -9.04 -7.40 -2.51
N ALA A 141 -8.82 -8.70 -2.26
CA ALA A 141 -9.90 -9.69 -2.18
C ALA A 141 -10.85 -9.45 -0.98
N HIS A 142 -10.36 -8.79 0.08
CA HIS A 142 -11.11 -8.59 1.33
C HIS A 142 -11.52 -7.12 1.59
N ALA A 143 -10.87 -6.17 0.93
CA ALA A 143 -11.08 -4.75 1.16
C ALA A 143 -12.42 -4.26 0.59
N ARG A 144 -13.18 -3.52 1.40
CA ARG A 144 -14.38 -2.80 0.94
C ARG A 144 -14.05 -1.67 -0.04
N ASN A 145 -12.86 -1.09 0.11
CA ASN A 145 -12.32 -0.04 -0.74
C ASN A 145 -10.88 -0.42 -1.10
N ARG A 146 -10.63 -0.55 -2.41
CA ARG A 146 -9.36 -1.03 -2.97
C ARG A 146 -8.42 0.09 -3.39
N THR A 147 -8.86 1.33 -3.43
CA THR A 147 -8.14 2.45 -4.07
C THR A 147 -6.74 2.62 -3.49
N SER A 148 -6.58 2.62 -2.16
CA SER A 148 -5.24 2.74 -1.57
C SER A 148 -4.33 1.54 -1.85
N LEU A 149 -4.89 0.32 -1.91
CA LEU A 149 -4.12 -0.89 -2.21
C LEU A 149 -3.67 -0.88 -3.67
N LEU A 150 -4.53 -0.43 -4.58
CA LEU A 150 -4.19 -0.25 -5.99
C LEU A 150 -3.07 0.79 -6.17
N LEU A 151 -3.13 1.91 -5.46
CA LEU A 151 -2.07 2.93 -5.51
C LEU A 151 -0.74 2.40 -4.95
N ALA A 152 -0.78 1.67 -3.83
CA ALA A 152 0.41 1.02 -3.27
C ALA A 152 0.99 -0.04 -4.23
N ALA A 153 0.13 -0.79 -4.92
CA ALA A 153 0.51 -1.79 -5.91
C ALA A 153 1.18 -1.13 -7.13
N GLY A 154 0.58 -0.06 -7.66
CA GLY A 154 1.15 0.76 -8.72
C GLY A 154 2.53 1.32 -8.35
N PHE A 155 2.68 1.81 -7.11
CA PHE A 155 3.95 2.31 -6.61
C PHE A 155 5.05 1.24 -6.51
N LEU A 156 4.71 0.01 -6.08
CA LEU A 156 5.66 -1.10 -6.06
C LEU A 156 6.01 -1.60 -7.47
N ALA A 157 5.02 -1.69 -8.37
CA ALA A 157 5.24 -2.08 -9.76
C ALA A 157 6.18 -1.10 -10.47
N GLU A 158 5.95 0.20 -10.29
CA GLU A 158 6.80 1.27 -10.81
C GLU A 158 8.21 1.20 -10.22
N GLY A 159 8.35 1.29 -8.90
CA GLY A 159 9.64 1.53 -8.26
C GLY A 159 10.49 0.28 -8.07
N LYS A 160 9.87 -0.88 -7.81
CA LYS A 160 10.57 -2.12 -7.42
C LYS A 160 10.61 -3.14 -8.54
N LEU A 161 9.51 -3.31 -9.28
CA LEU A 161 9.48 -4.20 -10.43
C LEU A 161 10.03 -3.52 -11.69
N LYS A 162 9.99 -2.17 -11.74
CA LYS A 162 10.31 -1.38 -12.94
C LYS A 162 9.41 -1.75 -14.12
N ASP A 163 8.17 -2.17 -13.82
CA ASP A 163 7.15 -2.53 -14.80
C ASP A 163 6.10 -1.42 -14.86
N LEU A 164 6.33 -0.47 -15.77
CA LEU A 164 5.45 0.69 -15.93
C LEU A 164 4.09 0.32 -16.53
N ARG A 165 3.99 -0.79 -17.26
CA ARG A 165 2.73 -1.25 -17.83
C ARG A 165 1.84 -1.82 -16.72
N LEU A 166 2.40 -2.69 -15.88
CA LEU A 166 1.71 -3.19 -14.70
C LEU A 166 1.34 -2.04 -13.74
N ALA A 167 2.23 -1.07 -13.55
CA ALA A 167 1.93 0.11 -12.75
C ALA A 167 0.75 0.90 -13.32
N ALA A 168 0.74 1.14 -14.63
CA ALA A 168 -0.36 1.83 -15.32
C ALA A 168 -1.70 1.11 -15.09
N ASP A 169 -1.73 -0.22 -15.16
CA ASP A 169 -2.95 -1.02 -14.94
C ASP A 169 -3.51 -0.81 -13.51
N TYR A 170 -2.66 -0.75 -12.49
CA TYR A 170 -3.12 -0.46 -11.13
C TYR A 170 -3.58 1.00 -10.96
N TYR A 171 -2.85 1.96 -11.52
CA TYR A 171 -3.24 3.38 -11.46
C TYR A 171 -4.52 3.66 -12.24
N ARG A 172 -4.77 2.96 -13.34
CA ARG A 172 -6.02 3.00 -14.11
C ARG A 172 -7.20 2.54 -13.27
N GLN A 173 -7.07 1.36 -12.65
CA GLN A 173 -8.10 0.84 -11.75
C GLN A 173 -8.35 1.79 -10.56
N ALA A 174 -7.29 2.37 -9.99
CA ALA A 174 -7.42 3.36 -8.92
C ALA A 174 -8.11 4.65 -9.39
N ALA A 175 -7.86 5.11 -10.60
CA ALA A 175 -8.49 6.29 -11.19
C ALA A 175 -9.99 6.07 -11.47
N GLU A 176 -10.39 4.84 -11.81
CA GLU A 176 -11.79 4.51 -12.08
C GLU A 176 -12.64 4.38 -10.80
N ALA A 177 -12.00 4.28 -9.64
CA ALA A 177 -12.68 4.15 -8.35
C ALA A 177 -13.52 5.40 -7.98
N PRO A 178 -14.61 5.26 -7.21
CA PRO A 178 -15.42 6.39 -6.77
C PRO A 178 -14.65 7.42 -5.93
N ASP A 179 -13.68 6.96 -5.14
CA ASP A 179 -12.82 7.77 -4.27
C ASP A 179 -11.42 8.01 -4.88
N ALA A 180 -11.30 7.87 -6.19
CA ALA A 180 -10.05 8.05 -6.92
C ALA A 180 -9.36 9.37 -6.57
N PRO A 181 -8.06 9.36 -6.18
CA PRO A 181 -7.31 10.58 -6.07
C PRO A 181 -7.06 11.16 -7.47
N TRP A 182 -7.00 12.48 -7.55
CA TRP A 182 -6.87 13.20 -8.82
C TRP A 182 -5.64 12.76 -9.63
N TYR A 183 -4.51 12.49 -8.98
CA TYR A 183 -3.25 12.20 -9.65
C TYR A 183 -3.18 10.81 -10.30
N ALA A 184 -4.06 9.86 -9.93
CA ALA A 184 -3.97 8.49 -10.44
C ALA A 184 -4.13 8.43 -11.97
N ALA A 185 -5.07 9.23 -12.51
CA ALA A 185 -5.28 9.30 -13.95
C ALA A 185 -4.07 9.86 -14.69
N ARG A 186 -3.43 10.92 -14.16
CA ARG A 186 -2.24 11.50 -14.76
C ARG A 186 -1.09 10.50 -14.81
N ILE A 187 -0.82 9.79 -13.72
CA ILE A 187 0.26 8.79 -13.67
C ILE A 187 0.00 7.66 -14.67
N CYS A 188 -1.22 7.11 -14.70
CA CYS A 188 -1.61 6.09 -15.69
C CYS A 188 -1.36 6.58 -17.12
N ALA A 189 -1.85 7.78 -17.46
CA ALA A 189 -1.70 8.34 -18.79
C ALA A 189 -0.23 8.56 -19.16
N ASP A 190 0.59 9.01 -18.22
CA ASP A 190 2.03 9.23 -18.44
C ASP A 190 2.79 7.92 -18.68
N PHE A 191 2.46 6.84 -17.96
CA PHE A 191 3.08 5.54 -18.18
C PHE A 191 2.66 4.90 -19.51
N GLU A 192 1.38 4.96 -19.86
CA GLU A 192 0.92 4.48 -21.17
C GLU A 192 1.51 5.30 -22.33
N TRP A 193 1.66 6.61 -22.12
CA TRP A 193 2.32 7.50 -23.08
C TRP A 193 3.79 7.12 -23.29
N GLY A 194 4.52 6.88 -22.21
CA GLY A 194 5.92 6.46 -22.24
C GLY A 194 6.12 5.09 -22.88
N ASP A 195 5.14 4.19 -22.75
CA ASP A 195 5.12 2.85 -23.35
C ASP A 195 4.66 2.85 -24.83
N GLY A 196 4.55 4.02 -25.45
CA GLY A 196 4.23 4.17 -26.87
C GLY A 196 2.74 4.17 -27.22
N ARG A 197 1.82 3.93 -26.26
CA ARG A 197 0.36 4.01 -26.45
C ARG A 197 -0.15 5.44 -26.41
N LYS A 198 0.51 6.35 -27.12
CA LYS A 198 0.30 7.80 -27.01
C LYS A 198 -1.14 8.22 -27.30
N ALA A 199 -1.71 7.70 -28.39
CA ALA A 199 -3.05 8.10 -28.82
C ALA A 199 -4.13 7.56 -27.87
N GLU A 200 -3.97 6.33 -27.38
CA GLU A 200 -4.85 5.69 -26.40
C GLU A 200 -4.80 6.43 -25.06
N ALA A 201 -3.58 6.72 -24.57
CA ALA A 201 -3.34 7.44 -23.32
C ALA A 201 -4.00 8.83 -23.35
N TYR A 202 -3.80 9.59 -24.44
CA TYR A 202 -4.46 10.89 -24.62
C TYR A 202 -5.98 10.75 -24.63
N ARG A 203 -6.55 9.85 -25.43
CA ARG A 203 -8.01 9.69 -25.54
C ARG A 203 -8.63 9.36 -24.17
N TRP A 204 -8.03 8.42 -23.44
CA TRP A 204 -8.52 8.03 -22.12
C TRP A 204 -8.38 9.17 -21.11
N TYR A 205 -7.22 9.81 -21.06
CA TYR A 205 -6.96 10.88 -20.08
C TYR A 205 -7.78 12.15 -20.34
N ARG A 206 -7.97 12.50 -21.62
CA ARG A 206 -8.91 13.56 -22.03
C ARG A 206 -10.32 13.25 -21.54
N HIS A 207 -10.81 12.03 -21.79
CA HIS A 207 -12.14 11.63 -21.36
C HIS A 207 -12.28 11.68 -19.83
N TYR A 208 -11.27 11.21 -19.10
CA TYR A 208 -11.23 11.31 -17.65
C TYR A 208 -11.31 12.77 -17.18
N TRP A 209 -10.49 13.65 -17.77
CA TRP A 209 -10.48 15.06 -17.41
C TRP A 209 -11.85 15.72 -17.68
N GLU A 210 -12.42 15.50 -18.86
CA GLU A 210 -13.72 16.07 -19.25
C GLU A 210 -14.88 15.63 -18.34
N THR A 211 -14.85 14.39 -17.84
CA THR A 211 -15.97 13.79 -17.08
C THR A 211 -15.81 13.86 -15.57
N ARG A 212 -14.58 13.88 -15.03
CA ARG A 212 -14.30 13.78 -13.58
C ARG A 212 -13.61 15.00 -13.00
N MET A 213 -12.91 15.80 -13.81
CA MET A 213 -12.05 16.89 -13.33
C MET A 213 -12.54 18.28 -13.73
N ARG A 214 -13.04 18.43 -14.96
CA ARG A 214 -13.40 19.74 -15.54
C ARG A 214 -14.38 20.55 -14.70
N SER A 215 -15.34 19.90 -14.04
CA SER A 215 -16.37 20.58 -13.26
C SER A 215 -15.91 21.01 -11.87
N LYS A 216 -14.68 20.66 -11.46
CA LYS A 216 -14.13 21.07 -10.16
C LYS A 216 -13.59 22.51 -10.23
N GLU A 217 -13.61 23.18 -9.09
CA GLU A 217 -13.36 24.64 -8.97
C GLU A 217 -12.00 25.08 -9.52
N ASP A 218 -10.96 24.27 -9.32
CA ASP A 218 -9.61 24.56 -9.80
C ASP A 218 -9.36 24.11 -11.26
N GLY A 219 -10.23 23.26 -11.82
CA GLY A 219 -10.13 22.76 -13.20
C GLY A 219 -8.86 21.95 -13.51
N PHE A 220 -8.06 21.59 -12.49
CA PHE A 220 -6.79 20.87 -12.60
C PHE A 220 -5.85 21.42 -13.69
N PRO A 221 -5.25 22.60 -13.49
CA PRO A 221 -4.50 23.30 -14.52
C PRO A 221 -3.25 22.52 -14.98
N GLU A 222 -2.58 21.81 -14.07
CA GLU A 222 -1.42 20.96 -14.41
C GLU A 222 -1.79 19.79 -15.31
N ASP A 223 -2.93 19.14 -15.03
CA ASP A 223 -3.47 18.06 -15.84
C ASP A 223 -3.84 18.58 -17.24
N LEU A 224 -4.43 19.78 -17.32
CA LEU A 224 -4.72 20.43 -18.60
C LEU A 224 -3.44 20.79 -19.37
N ILE A 225 -2.42 21.37 -18.72
CA ILE A 225 -1.10 21.64 -19.32
C ILE A 225 -0.50 20.35 -19.91
N ARG A 226 -0.60 19.24 -19.18
CA ARG A 226 -0.13 17.95 -19.67
C ARG A 226 -0.91 17.48 -20.91
N LEU A 227 -2.23 17.61 -20.90
CA LEU A 227 -3.09 17.30 -22.06
C LEU A 227 -2.74 18.18 -23.26
N ARG A 228 -2.45 19.48 -23.08
CA ARG A 228 -1.99 20.37 -24.15
C ARG A 228 -0.67 19.92 -24.77
N LYS A 229 0.27 19.45 -23.95
CA LYS A 229 1.53 18.86 -24.43
C LYS A 229 1.27 17.61 -25.27
N MET A 230 0.39 16.71 -24.80
CA MET A 230 -0.02 15.51 -25.55
C MET A 230 -0.66 15.88 -26.90
N GLU A 231 -1.55 16.86 -26.94
CA GLU A 231 -2.20 17.34 -28.18
C GLU A 231 -1.19 17.86 -29.20
N SER A 232 -0.17 18.56 -28.72
CA SER A 232 0.88 19.15 -29.55
C SER A 232 1.80 18.07 -30.12
N GLU A 233 2.23 17.10 -29.28
CA GLU A 233 3.05 15.96 -29.72
C GLU A 233 2.33 15.03 -30.71
N LEU A 234 1.01 14.88 -30.59
CA LEU A 234 0.21 14.07 -31.52
C LEU A 234 -0.23 14.84 -32.77
N PHE A 235 0.12 16.12 -32.91
CA PHE A 235 -0.31 17.00 -34.00
C PHE A 235 -1.83 17.00 -34.23
N LEU A 236 -2.62 16.98 -33.14
CA LEU A 236 -4.07 16.85 -33.24
C LEU A 236 -4.73 18.09 -33.85
N GLY A 237 -5.75 17.88 -34.68
CA GLY A 237 -6.59 18.96 -35.23
C GLY A 237 -7.51 19.57 -34.17
N ILE A 238 -8.06 20.76 -34.44
CA ILE A 238 -8.83 21.53 -33.44
C ILE A 238 -10.03 20.76 -32.86
N LEU A 239 -10.68 19.92 -33.67
CA LEU A 239 -11.83 19.09 -33.26
C LEU A 239 -11.45 17.93 -32.34
N GLN A 240 -10.18 17.52 -32.36
CA GLN A 240 -9.67 16.42 -31.53
C GLN A 240 -9.12 16.93 -30.18
N ARG A 241 -8.91 18.24 -30.04
CA ARG A 241 -8.39 18.88 -28.83
C ARG A 241 -9.49 19.22 -27.83
N ILE A 242 -9.10 19.38 -26.56
CA ILE A 242 -9.96 19.94 -25.52
C ILE A 242 -10.25 21.41 -25.86
N PRO A 243 -11.51 21.88 -25.81
CA PRO A 243 -11.80 23.30 -26.04
C PRO A 243 -11.00 24.21 -25.08
N ARG A 244 -10.65 25.42 -25.53
CA ARG A 244 -10.02 26.41 -24.64
C ARG A 244 -10.98 26.82 -23.53
N GLN A 245 -10.53 26.76 -22.28
CA GLN A 245 -11.29 27.23 -21.13
C GLN A 245 -11.27 28.76 -21.05
N ALA A 246 -12.25 29.35 -20.35
CA ALA A 246 -12.40 30.81 -20.29
C ALA A 246 -11.19 31.52 -19.66
N TRP A 247 -10.51 30.85 -18.72
CA TRP A 247 -9.31 31.34 -18.03
C TRP A 247 -8.01 31.16 -18.83
N GLU A 248 -8.03 30.39 -19.94
CA GLU A 248 -6.86 30.23 -20.83
C GLU A 248 -6.71 31.41 -21.84
N ARG A 249 -7.52 32.48 -21.70
CA ARG A 249 -7.52 33.64 -22.60
C ARG A 249 -6.58 34.74 -22.16
#